data_AF-A0A6G3WYI4-F1
#
_entry.id   AF-A0A6G3WYI4-F1
#
_cell.length_a   1.000
_cell.length_b   1.000
_cell.length_c   1.000
_cell.angle_alpha   90.00
_cell.angle_beta   90.00
_cell.angle_gamma   90.00
#
_symmetry.space_group_name_H-M   'P 1'
#
loop_
_entity.id
_entity.type
_entity.pdbx_description
1 polymer ?
#
loop_
_entity_poly.entity_id
_entity_poly.type
_entity_poly.pdbx_seq_one_letter_code
_entity_poly.pdbx_strand_id
1 'polypeptide(L)'
;MTETDEAGTFSAGDAWPSADRDPSTGMVDLRRVGANPDFWYPVALSKNVRKKRAFAAAFAGERIALYRGESGTVYALEDRCAHRQVPLSMGVVEGEALRCCYHAWAYRGDGRISQIPYLSKGDGRPPRGVRGYPVREAYGLVFVFPGDPDKAPAAPLPDLPAFGSPRYKTMTYSRTVRCHYSFMHENLLDMNHQFLHRGVVGRLHPELLDFRTDERSVEARYLFSHAGGKRNRGASLLASEGIGGSESRDVMTIRTSYPYQTLDLVPENAERPAFRLWVAYVPEDAEQRRCHTFGLLMIEKPRIPGALHLAWPLIRRFTERVFAEDRMAVEAEQRAWDEQGEDRNREVFSLILDVREVLRTNGVPIRPRGACAAASVCTGQDRGPSPMAGADGTAG
;
A
#
# COMPACT_ATOMS: atom_id res chain seq x y z
N MET A 1 -1.11 34.94 -15.75
CA MET A 1 -0.55 35.20 -14.41
C MET A 1 -0.05 33.86 -13.90
N THR A 2 1.26 33.74 -13.87
CA THR A 2 2.03 32.53 -13.56
C THR A 2 2.13 32.38 -12.04
N GLU A 3 1.55 31.31 -11.51
CA GLU A 3 1.83 30.85 -10.15
C GLU A 3 3.12 30.03 -10.18
N THR A 4 4.05 30.42 -9.32
CA THR A 4 5.41 29.91 -9.21
C THR A 4 5.46 28.60 -8.43
N ASP A 5 6.07 27.58 -9.02
CA ASP A 5 6.51 26.36 -8.34
C ASP A 5 7.51 26.72 -7.22
N GLU A 6 7.22 26.35 -5.98
CA GLU A 6 8.21 26.39 -4.90
C GLU A 6 9.27 25.31 -5.12
N ALA A 7 10.45 25.75 -5.57
CA ALA A 7 11.62 24.92 -5.76
C ALA A 7 12.25 24.55 -4.41
N GLY A 8 11.97 23.33 -3.93
CA GLY A 8 12.78 22.69 -2.90
C GLY A 8 14.24 22.55 -3.39
N THR A 9 15.20 22.98 -2.57
CA THR A 9 16.64 23.00 -2.85
C THR A 9 17.22 21.58 -2.91
N PHE A 10 17.97 21.27 -3.97
CA PHE A 10 18.85 20.09 -4.00
C PHE A 10 20.08 20.35 -3.12
N SER A 11 20.43 19.44 -2.21
CA SER A 11 21.76 19.46 -1.59
C SER A 11 22.73 18.78 -2.55
N ALA A 12 23.69 19.53 -3.10
CA ALA A 12 24.78 18.96 -3.89
C ALA A 12 25.70 18.12 -2.98
N GLY A 13 26.09 16.95 -3.46
CA GLY A 13 27.03 16.06 -2.78
C GLY A 13 28.38 16.74 -2.59
N ASP A 14 28.81 16.80 -1.33
CA ASP A 14 30.21 16.93 -0.89
C ASP A 14 30.29 16.86 0.66
N ALA A 15 29.17 16.99 1.37
CA ALA A 15 29.08 16.72 2.80
C ALA A 15 28.24 15.46 3.06
N TRP A 16 28.87 14.42 3.61
CA TRP A 16 28.14 13.39 4.34
C TRP A 16 27.34 14.08 5.46
N PRO A 17 26.04 13.83 5.62
CA PRO A 17 25.26 14.45 6.68
C PRO A 17 25.88 14.12 8.05
N SER A 18 25.92 15.12 8.92
CA SER A 18 26.67 15.11 10.18
C SER A 18 26.48 13.82 10.97
N ALA A 19 27.59 13.21 11.41
CA ALA A 19 27.64 12.00 12.23
C ALA A 19 27.07 12.14 13.66
N ASP A 20 26.48 13.29 14.02
CA ASP A 20 26.11 13.66 15.40
C ASP A 20 24.62 13.51 15.74
N ARG A 21 23.84 12.76 14.96
CA ARG A 21 22.50 12.34 15.41
C ARG A 21 22.65 11.11 16.31
N ASP A 22 22.76 11.30 17.63
CA ASP A 22 22.57 10.21 18.61
C ASP A 22 21.17 9.61 18.45
N PRO A 23 21.01 8.37 17.98
CA PRO A 23 19.69 7.84 17.63
C PRO A 23 18.89 7.30 18.82
N SER A 24 19.37 7.38 20.07
CA SER A 24 19.00 6.35 21.06
C SER A 24 18.30 6.79 22.35
N THR A 25 17.95 8.07 22.54
CA THR A 25 17.14 8.47 23.71
C THR A 25 15.90 9.26 23.32
N GLY A 26 14.72 8.60 23.39
CA GLY A 26 13.40 9.25 23.36
C GLY A 26 12.60 9.11 22.05
N MET A 27 13.17 8.55 20.99
CA MET A 27 12.42 8.29 19.76
C MET A 27 11.54 7.04 19.87
N VAL A 28 10.33 7.11 19.30
CA VAL A 28 9.42 5.97 19.20
C VAL A 28 10.03 4.92 18.26
N ASP A 29 10.09 3.67 18.73
CA ASP A 29 10.43 2.52 17.91
C ASP A 29 9.52 2.47 16.66
N LEU A 30 10.12 2.58 15.48
CA LEU A 30 9.39 2.63 14.21
C LEU A 30 8.54 1.37 13.99
N ARG A 31 8.95 0.20 14.50
CA ARG A 31 8.18 -1.05 14.37
C ARG A 31 6.92 -1.06 15.23
N ARG A 32 6.70 0.00 16.03
CA ARG A 32 5.47 0.25 16.82
C ARG A 32 4.59 1.35 16.22
N VAL A 33 5.01 1.92 15.10
CA VAL A 33 4.25 2.91 14.34
C VAL A 33 3.58 2.19 13.17
N GLY A 34 2.26 2.10 13.20
CA GLY A 34 1.45 1.46 12.18
C GLY A 34 1.13 2.37 10.99
N ALA A 35 0.67 1.74 9.90
CA ALA A 35 0.19 2.46 8.73
C ALA A 35 -1.01 3.36 9.06
N ASN A 36 -0.95 4.61 8.63
CA ASN A 36 -1.99 5.60 8.82
C ASN A 36 -3.20 5.25 7.94
N PRO A 37 -4.40 5.05 8.52
CA PRO A 37 -5.56 4.62 7.76
C PRO A 37 -6.13 5.72 6.85
N ASP A 38 -5.72 6.99 6.99
CA ASP A 38 -6.21 8.11 6.19
C ASP A 38 -5.52 8.21 4.80
N PHE A 39 -5.24 7.07 4.18
CA PHE A 39 -4.68 6.94 2.83
C PHE A 39 -5.38 5.82 2.05
N TRP A 40 -5.20 5.83 0.72
CA TRP A 40 -5.71 4.76 -0.15
C TRP A 40 -4.78 3.55 -0.12
N TYR A 41 -5.27 2.38 0.27
CA TYR A 41 -4.48 1.15 0.27
C TYR A 41 -5.06 0.11 -0.69
N PRO A 42 -4.26 -0.47 -1.59
CA PRO A 42 -4.71 -1.62 -2.36
C PRO A 42 -4.91 -2.80 -1.40
N VAL A 43 -6.08 -3.42 -1.43
CA VAL A 43 -6.40 -4.56 -0.55
C VAL A 43 -6.71 -5.84 -1.33
N ALA A 44 -6.86 -5.73 -2.66
CA ALA A 44 -7.04 -6.87 -3.54
C ALA A 44 -6.64 -6.54 -4.99
N LEU A 45 -6.33 -7.58 -5.76
CA LEU A 45 -6.37 -7.48 -7.22
C LEU A 45 -7.83 -7.40 -7.67
N SER A 46 -8.16 -6.47 -8.56
CA SER A 46 -9.51 -6.28 -9.13
C SER A 46 -10.13 -7.59 -9.64
N LYS A 47 -9.33 -8.39 -10.35
CA LYS A 47 -9.73 -9.70 -10.91
C LYS A 47 -10.08 -10.77 -9.87
N ASN A 48 -9.67 -10.58 -8.61
CA ASN A 48 -10.02 -11.49 -7.51
C ASN A 48 -11.41 -11.17 -6.95
N VAL A 49 -11.85 -9.90 -7.05
CA VAL A 49 -13.20 -9.47 -6.67
C VAL A 49 -14.15 -9.72 -7.84
N ARG A 50 -14.59 -10.97 -7.94
CA ARG A 50 -15.48 -11.46 -9.01
C ARG A 50 -16.94 -11.15 -8.69
N LYS A 51 -17.79 -11.10 -9.73
CA LYS A 51 -19.26 -11.04 -9.55
C LYS A 51 -19.77 -12.27 -8.78
N LYS A 52 -20.93 -12.14 -8.16
CA LYS A 52 -21.70 -13.19 -7.45
C LYS A 52 -21.11 -13.69 -6.12
N ARG A 53 -19.86 -13.36 -5.79
CA ARG A 53 -19.20 -13.77 -4.54
C ARG A 53 -18.50 -12.59 -3.88
N ALA A 54 -18.45 -12.60 -2.56
CA ALA A 54 -17.60 -11.66 -1.83
C ALA A 54 -16.15 -12.18 -1.75
N PHE A 55 -15.23 -11.28 -1.41
CA PHE A 55 -13.80 -11.54 -1.27
C PHE A 55 -13.32 -10.96 0.06
N ALA A 56 -12.63 -11.77 0.86
CA ALA A 56 -12.08 -11.34 2.14
C ALA A 56 -10.76 -10.58 1.94
N ALA A 57 -10.65 -9.42 2.57
CA ALA A 57 -9.46 -8.61 2.63
C ALA A 57 -9.26 -8.09 4.07
N ALA A 58 -8.14 -7.42 4.33
CA ALA A 58 -7.88 -6.83 5.63
C ALA A 58 -7.00 -5.58 5.52
N PHE A 59 -7.10 -4.72 6.51
CA PHE A 59 -6.17 -3.61 6.75
C PHE A 59 -5.93 -3.47 8.25
N ALA A 60 -4.68 -3.62 8.70
CA ALA A 60 -4.27 -3.44 10.10
C ALA A 60 -5.18 -4.17 11.12
N GLY A 61 -5.60 -5.40 10.81
CA GLY A 61 -6.51 -6.20 11.63
C GLY A 61 -8.00 -5.93 11.44
N GLU A 62 -8.39 -4.85 10.76
CA GLU A 62 -9.78 -4.65 10.32
C GLU A 62 -10.09 -5.59 9.16
N ARG A 63 -11.08 -6.46 9.34
CA ARG A 63 -11.53 -7.40 8.30
C ARG A 63 -12.50 -6.69 7.36
N ILE A 64 -12.29 -6.82 6.05
CA ILE A 64 -13.03 -6.13 5.00
C ILE A 64 -13.62 -7.15 4.03
N ALA A 65 -14.93 -7.06 3.78
CA ALA A 65 -15.62 -7.81 2.74
C ALA A 65 -15.73 -6.94 1.48
N LEU A 66 -15.01 -7.33 0.43
CA LEU A 66 -15.12 -6.72 -0.89
C LEU A 66 -16.18 -7.47 -1.69
N TYR A 67 -17.00 -6.76 -2.46
CA TYR A 67 -17.92 -7.40 -3.38
C TYR A 67 -18.16 -6.55 -4.63
N ARG A 68 -18.44 -7.22 -5.75
CA ARG A 68 -18.75 -6.56 -7.02
C ARG A 68 -20.23 -6.73 -7.37
N GLY A 69 -20.96 -5.62 -7.41
CA GLY A 69 -22.36 -5.59 -7.83
C GLY A 69 -22.54 -5.99 -9.30
N GLU A 70 -23.79 -6.21 -9.71
CA GLU A 70 -24.13 -6.55 -11.08
C GLU A 70 -23.73 -5.44 -12.08
N SER A 71 -23.81 -4.18 -11.64
CA SER A 71 -23.32 -3.00 -12.35
C SER A 71 -21.82 -3.04 -12.67
N GLY A 72 -21.06 -3.89 -11.97
CA GLY A 72 -19.60 -3.94 -12.04
C GLY A 72 -18.90 -3.09 -10.99
N THR A 73 -19.64 -2.26 -10.24
CA THR A 73 -19.12 -1.43 -9.15
C THR A 73 -18.61 -2.29 -8.00
N VAL A 74 -17.44 -1.95 -7.45
CA VAL A 74 -16.87 -2.61 -6.27
C VAL A 74 -17.24 -1.83 -5.01
N TYR A 75 -17.63 -2.56 -3.97
CA TYR A 75 -17.94 -2.03 -2.65
C TYR A 75 -17.10 -2.75 -1.59
N ALA A 76 -16.88 -2.08 -0.46
CA ALA A 76 -16.13 -2.61 0.67
C ALA A 76 -16.91 -2.37 1.96
N LEU A 77 -17.17 -3.43 2.71
CA LEU A 77 -17.89 -3.40 3.98
C LEU A 77 -17.03 -3.99 5.09
N GLU A 78 -17.31 -3.64 6.34
CA GLU A 78 -16.79 -4.39 7.49
C GLU A 78 -17.22 -5.86 7.38
N ASP A 79 -16.25 -6.77 7.53
CA ASP A 79 -16.48 -8.21 7.36
C ASP A 79 -17.10 -8.85 8.62
N ARG A 80 -18.26 -8.33 9.02
CA ARG A 80 -19.00 -8.77 10.20
C ARG A 80 -20.48 -8.51 10.02
N CYS A 81 -21.28 -9.56 9.86
CA CYS A 81 -22.73 -9.43 9.84
C CYS A 81 -23.26 -8.77 11.13
N ALA A 82 -24.10 -7.75 11.01
CA ALA A 82 -24.69 -7.04 12.16
C ALA A 82 -25.61 -7.93 13.02
N HIS A 83 -26.08 -9.07 12.50
CA HIS A 83 -26.93 -10.01 13.23
C HIS A 83 -26.14 -10.90 14.21
N ARG A 84 -25.21 -11.73 13.71
CA ARG A 84 -24.46 -12.73 14.50
C ARG A 84 -22.98 -12.77 14.16
N GLN A 85 -22.44 -11.68 13.63
CA GLN A 85 -21.02 -11.46 13.39
C GLN A 85 -20.31 -12.41 12.41
N VAL A 86 -21.07 -13.30 11.75
CA VAL A 86 -20.57 -14.15 10.66
C VAL A 86 -19.95 -13.26 9.57
N PRO A 87 -18.75 -13.60 9.05
CA PRO A 87 -18.11 -12.85 7.98
C PRO A 87 -19.03 -12.67 6.77
N LEU A 88 -19.18 -11.43 6.31
CA LEU A 88 -19.92 -11.11 5.09
C LEU A 88 -19.18 -11.56 3.83
N SER A 89 -17.85 -11.74 3.90
CA SER A 89 -17.01 -12.29 2.85
C SER A 89 -17.35 -13.74 2.49
N MET A 90 -18.05 -14.47 3.39
CA MET A 90 -18.63 -15.79 3.10
C MET A 90 -19.98 -15.73 2.39
N GLY A 91 -20.51 -14.53 2.17
CA GLY A 91 -21.82 -14.28 1.56
C GLY A 91 -21.85 -14.42 0.04
N VAL A 92 -23.04 -14.17 -0.52
CA VAL A 92 -23.31 -14.16 -1.96
C VAL A 92 -23.75 -12.78 -2.41
N VAL A 93 -23.42 -12.40 -3.64
CA VAL A 93 -23.82 -11.12 -4.21
C VAL A 93 -25.04 -11.31 -5.10
N GLU A 94 -26.10 -10.56 -4.83
CA GLU A 94 -27.33 -10.54 -5.62
C GLU A 94 -27.68 -9.10 -6.00
N GLY A 95 -27.67 -8.80 -7.30
CA GLY A 95 -27.80 -7.43 -7.79
C GLY A 95 -26.67 -6.55 -7.25
N GLU A 96 -27.03 -5.49 -6.52
CA GLU A 96 -26.08 -4.55 -5.89
C GLU A 96 -25.85 -4.82 -4.39
N ALA A 97 -26.40 -5.91 -3.86
CA ALA A 97 -26.36 -6.21 -2.44
C ALA A 97 -25.52 -7.45 -2.11
N LEU A 98 -24.84 -7.41 -0.97
CA LEU A 98 -24.17 -8.56 -0.38
C LEU A 98 -25.11 -9.22 0.64
N ARG A 99 -25.45 -10.49 0.42
CA ARG A 99 -26.25 -11.29 1.36
C ARG A 99 -25.38 -12.14 2.25
N CYS A 100 -25.57 -12.01 3.56
CA CYS A 100 -24.91 -12.87 4.54
C CYS A 100 -25.33 -14.33 4.34
N CYS A 101 -24.36 -15.25 4.37
CA CYS A 101 -24.60 -16.68 4.17
C CYS A 101 -25.44 -17.35 5.27
N TYR A 102 -25.60 -16.72 6.43
CA TYR A 102 -26.30 -17.35 7.56
C TYR A 102 -27.82 -17.18 7.47
N HIS A 103 -28.30 -15.94 7.52
CA HIS A 103 -29.74 -15.63 7.55
C HIS A 103 -30.16 -14.68 6.43
N ALA A 104 -29.33 -14.55 5.38
CA ALA A 104 -29.61 -13.79 4.16
C ALA A 104 -29.98 -12.30 4.35
N TRP A 105 -29.53 -11.68 5.45
CA TRP A 105 -29.54 -10.22 5.60
C TRP A 105 -28.73 -9.61 4.45
N ALA A 106 -29.37 -8.70 3.72
CA ALA A 106 -28.78 -8.05 2.55
C ALA A 106 -28.25 -6.66 2.93
N TYR A 107 -27.02 -6.37 2.51
CA TYR A 107 -26.32 -5.13 2.77
C TYR A 107 -26.06 -4.39 1.47
N ARG A 108 -26.30 -3.08 1.46
CA ARG A 108 -25.92 -2.15 0.39
C ARG A 108 -24.44 -1.79 0.48
N GLY A 109 -23.92 -1.13 -0.55
CA GLY A 109 -22.53 -0.69 -0.60
C GLY A 109 -22.14 0.34 0.48
N ASP A 110 -23.13 1.05 1.04
CA ASP A 110 -22.95 1.96 2.20
C ASP A 110 -23.05 1.25 3.56
N GLY A 111 -23.18 -0.09 3.57
CA GLY A 111 -23.28 -0.92 4.75
C GLY A 111 -24.68 -0.98 5.37
N ARG A 112 -25.67 -0.24 4.84
CA ARG A 112 -27.06 -0.29 5.33
C ARG A 112 -27.73 -1.60 4.94
N ILE A 113 -28.57 -2.11 5.84
CA ILE A 113 -29.37 -3.30 5.59
C ILE A 113 -30.53 -2.94 4.64
N SER A 114 -30.57 -3.55 3.46
CA SER A 114 -31.66 -3.36 2.48
C SER A 114 -32.79 -4.36 2.65
N GLN A 115 -32.51 -5.55 3.19
CA GLN A 115 -33.52 -6.60 3.35
C GLN A 115 -33.19 -7.54 4.51
N ILE A 116 -34.20 -7.86 5.31
CA ILE A 116 -34.22 -8.97 6.26
C ILE A 116 -35.33 -9.91 5.79
N PRO A 117 -35.03 -11.11 5.27
CA PRO A 117 -36.01 -11.91 4.52
C PRO A 117 -37.30 -12.29 5.28
N TYR A 118 -37.22 -12.36 6.61
CA TYR A 118 -38.33 -12.80 7.48
C TYR A 118 -39.03 -11.64 8.20
N LEU A 119 -38.74 -10.39 7.84
CA LEU A 119 -39.49 -9.21 8.30
C LEU A 119 -40.22 -8.59 7.13
N SER A 120 -41.48 -8.20 7.33
CA SER A 120 -42.26 -7.53 6.29
C SER A 120 -41.73 -6.11 6.08
N LYS A 121 -41.93 -5.56 4.88
CA LYS A 121 -41.65 -4.13 4.65
C LYS A 121 -42.52 -3.30 5.59
N GLY A 122 -41.89 -2.54 6.48
CA GLY A 122 -42.58 -1.69 7.47
C GLY A 122 -42.57 -2.22 8.89
N ASP A 123 -42.11 -3.46 9.12
CA ASP A 123 -41.95 -4.04 10.46
C ASP A 123 -40.71 -3.45 11.16
N GLY A 124 -40.82 -2.18 11.57
CA GLY A 124 -39.79 -1.45 12.28
C GLY A 124 -38.63 -0.95 11.40
N ARG A 125 -37.82 -0.07 11.99
CA ARG A 125 -36.58 0.39 11.36
C ARG A 125 -35.54 -0.74 11.45
N PRO A 126 -34.90 -1.16 10.34
CA PRO A 126 -33.83 -2.15 10.42
C PRO A 126 -32.72 -1.63 11.36
N PRO A 127 -32.03 -2.52 12.08
CA PRO A 127 -30.95 -2.13 12.97
C PRO A 127 -29.84 -1.40 12.19
N ARG A 128 -28.92 -0.76 12.92
CA ARG A 128 -27.72 -0.22 12.29
C ARG A 128 -26.99 -1.36 11.56
N GLY A 129 -26.61 -1.08 10.32
CA GLY A 129 -25.88 -2.03 9.49
C GLY A 129 -24.41 -2.12 9.91
N VAL A 130 -23.54 -2.26 8.92
CA VAL A 130 -22.09 -2.36 9.10
C VAL A 130 -21.40 -1.11 8.58
N ARG A 131 -20.13 -0.92 8.91
CA ARG A 131 -19.33 0.14 8.30
C ARG A 131 -19.18 -0.14 6.80
N GLY A 132 -19.44 0.87 5.97
CA GLY A 132 -19.00 0.92 4.57
C GLY A 132 -17.71 1.71 4.46
N TYR A 133 -16.82 1.30 3.56
CA TYR A 133 -15.56 2.00 3.29
C TYR A 133 -15.60 2.65 1.91
N PRO A 134 -15.02 3.85 1.72
CA PRO A 134 -14.77 4.39 0.40
C PRO A 134 -13.87 3.44 -0.42
N VAL A 135 -14.22 3.26 -1.69
CA VAL A 135 -13.51 2.35 -2.62
C VAL A 135 -13.18 3.09 -3.90
N ARG A 136 -11.99 2.83 -4.45
CA ARG A 136 -11.62 3.18 -5.82
C ARG A 136 -10.99 1.98 -6.51
N GLU A 137 -11.40 1.70 -7.73
CA GLU A 137 -10.79 0.67 -8.57
C GLU A 137 -9.89 1.33 -9.62
N ALA A 138 -8.59 1.07 -9.55
CA ALA A 138 -7.59 1.68 -10.42
C ALA A 138 -6.41 0.72 -10.62
N TYR A 139 -5.75 0.80 -11.78
CA TYR A 139 -4.52 0.03 -12.07
C TYR A 139 -4.66 -1.50 -11.91
N GLY A 140 -5.87 -2.04 -12.06
CA GLY A 140 -6.17 -3.45 -11.82
C GLY A 140 -6.17 -3.86 -10.34
N LEU A 141 -6.20 -2.89 -9.42
CA LEU A 141 -6.25 -3.04 -7.97
C LEU A 141 -7.55 -2.44 -7.42
N VAL A 142 -7.99 -2.96 -6.26
CA VAL A 142 -9.08 -2.38 -5.46
C VAL A 142 -8.45 -1.65 -4.29
N PHE A 143 -8.59 -0.32 -4.27
CA PHE A 143 -8.16 0.54 -3.19
C PHE A 143 -9.32 0.79 -2.23
N VAL A 144 -9.04 0.66 -0.93
CA VAL A 144 -9.94 1.04 0.15
C VAL A 144 -9.31 2.21 0.91
N PHE A 145 -10.14 3.10 1.44
CA PHE A 145 -9.75 4.12 2.40
C PHE A 145 -10.18 3.68 3.82
N PRO A 146 -9.29 3.10 4.64
CA PRO A 146 -9.65 2.51 5.93
C PRO A 146 -9.97 3.53 7.02
N GLY A 147 -9.54 4.77 6.84
CA GLY A 147 -9.63 5.84 7.83
C GLY A 147 -10.98 6.54 7.86
N ASP A 148 -10.94 7.83 8.18
CA ASP A 148 -12.13 8.67 8.20
C ASP A 148 -12.69 8.86 6.77
N PRO A 149 -13.91 8.36 6.46
CA PRO A 149 -14.46 8.46 5.12
C PRO A 149 -14.60 9.90 4.61
N ASP A 150 -14.71 10.89 5.49
CA ASP A 150 -14.83 12.30 5.11
C ASP A 150 -13.52 12.87 4.55
N LYS A 151 -12.38 12.23 4.83
CA LYS A 151 -11.06 12.60 4.27
C LYS A 151 -10.78 11.97 2.91
N ALA A 152 -11.48 10.90 2.56
CA ALA A 152 -11.25 10.15 1.33
C ALA A 152 -11.38 10.99 0.03
N PRO A 153 -12.32 11.96 -0.10
CA PRO A 153 -12.41 12.80 -1.29
C PRO A 153 -11.14 13.63 -1.56
N ALA A 154 -10.50 14.14 -0.51
CA ALA A 154 -9.29 14.97 -0.60
C ALA A 154 -7.99 14.14 -0.71
N ALA A 155 -8.03 12.85 -0.37
CA ALA A 155 -6.87 11.98 -0.44
C ALA A 155 -6.55 11.58 -1.90
N PRO A 156 -5.31 11.82 -2.38
CA PRO A 156 -4.92 11.48 -3.74
C PRO A 156 -4.74 9.96 -3.89
N LEU A 157 -5.15 9.43 -5.06
CA LEU A 157 -4.64 8.12 -5.51
C LEU A 157 -3.22 8.30 -6.07
N PRO A 158 -2.40 7.23 -6.11
CA PRO A 158 -1.12 7.28 -6.80
C PRO A 158 -1.34 7.56 -8.28
N ASP A 159 -0.58 8.48 -8.87
CA ASP A 159 -0.59 8.74 -10.31
C ASP A 159 0.47 7.85 -11.01
N LEU A 160 0.01 6.98 -11.91
CA LEU A 160 0.83 5.97 -12.59
C LEU A 160 0.64 6.05 -14.11
N PRO A 161 1.16 7.09 -14.79
CA PRO A 161 0.93 7.31 -16.22
C PRO A 161 1.54 6.22 -17.12
N ALA A 162 2.52 5.46 -16.62
CA ALA A 162 3.10 4.32 -17.33
C ALA A 162 2.17 3.08 -17.34
N PHE A 163 1.22 2.99 -16.41
CA PHE A 163 0.28 1.88 -16.36
C PHE A 163 -0.71 1.95 -17.52
N GLY A 164 -0.89 0.85 -18.26
CA GLY A 164 -1.80 0.79 -19.41
C GLY A 164 -1.30 1.51 -20.66
N SER A 165 -0.15 2.21 -20.59
CA SER A 165 0.49 2.82 -21.75
C SER A 165 0.88 1.75 -22.78
N PRO A 166 0.71 2.01 -24.09
CA PRO A 166 1.15 1.07 -25.13
C PRO A 166 2.66 0.85 -25.13
N ARG A 167 3.44 1.74 -24.49
CA ARG A 167 4.90 1.67 -24.39
C ARG A 167 5.39 0.66 -23.37
N TYR A 168 4.61 0.39 -22.31
CA TYR A 168 5.04 -0.49 -21.23
C TYR A 168 4.24 -1.79 -21.21
N LYS A 169 4.84 -2.83 -20.67
CA LYS A 169 4.15 -4.06 -20.27
C LYS A 169 4.22 -4.19 -18.76
N THR A 170 3.07 -4.39 -18.12
CA THR A 170 2.97 -4.45 -16.67
C THR A 170 2.98 -5.88 -16.16
N MET A 171 3.81 -6.13 -15.16
CA MET A 171 3.78 -7.30 -14.30
C MET A 171 3.24 -6.89 -12.93
N THR A 172 2.18 -7.57 -12.48
CA THR A 172 1.56 -7.31 -11.17
C THR A 172 2.02 -8.34 -10.15
N TYR A 173 2.53 -7.86 -9.02
CA TYR A 173 2.86 -8.66 -7.83
C TYR A 173 1.81 -8.46 -6.74
N SER A 174 1.53 -9.53 -6.03
CA SER A 174 0.64 -9.58 -4.86
C SER A 174 1.13 -10.73 -3.99
N ARG A 175 1.82 -10.40 -2.90
CA ARG A 175 2.52 -11.35 -2.05
C ARG A 175 2.42 -10.91 -0.60
N THR A 176 2.22 -11.86 0.30
CA THR A 176 2.36 -11.62 1.74
C THR A 176 3.83 -11.75 2.15
N VAL A 177 4.27 -10.83 3.01
CA VAL A 177 5.55 -10.83 3.70
C VAL A 177 5.29 -10.76 5.21
N ARG A 178 5.96 -11.59 6.01
CA ARG A 178 5.79 -11.62 7.47
C ARG A 178 6.75 -10.66 8.16
N CYS A 179 6.57 -9.38 7.88
CA CYS A 179 7.24 -8.29 8.56
C CYS A 179 6.32 -7.08 8.70
N HIS A 180 6.72 -6.16 9.58
CA HIS A 180 6.19 -4.82 9.64
C HIS A 180 6.47 -4.06 8.34
N TYR A 181 5.51 -3.23 7.91
CA TYR A 181 5.55 -2.61 6.58
C TYR A 181 6.82 -1.77 6.36
N SER A 182 7.34 -1.15 7.43
CA SER A 182 8.55 -0.32 7.35
C SER A 182 9.81 -1.08 6.96
N PHE A 183 9.93 -2.39 7.26
CA PHE A 183 11.12 -3.16 6.86
C PHE A 183 11.24 -3.20 5.32
N MET A 184 10.11 -3.32 4.62
CA MET A 184 10.10 -3.33 3.16
C MET A 184 10.45 -1.95 2.57
N HIS A 185 10.02 -0.87 3.23
CA HIS A 185 10.39 0.48 2.80
C HIS A 185 11.90 0.72 2.90
N GLU A 186 12.51 0.33 4.02
CA GLU A 186 13.96 0.44 4.21
C GLU A 186 14.70 -0.43 3.20
N ASN A 187 14.27 -1.70 3.04
CA ASN A 187 14.87 -2.63 2.09
C ASN A 187 14.88 -2.08 0.65
N LEU A 188 13.75 -1.56 0.13
CA LEU A 188 13.74 -1.08 -1.25
C LEU A 188 14.60 0.16 -1.48
N LEU A 189 14.78 1.04 -0.49
CA LEU A 189 15.59 2.25 -0.66
C LEU A 189 17.09 2.02 -0.41
N ASP A 190 17.46 1.03 0.41
CA ASP A 190 18.85 0.74 0.73
C ASP A 190 19.58 0.05 -0.43
N MET A 191 20.22 0.78 -1.33
CA MET A 191 20.95 0.13 -2.41
C MET A 191 22.22 -0.61 -1.96
N ASN A 192 22.66 -0.49 -0.71
CA ASN A 192 23.81 -1.24 -0.21
C ASN A 192 23.52 -2.73 -0.05
N HIS A 193 22.24 -3.13 0.05
CA HIS A 193 21.86 -4.55 0.13
C HIS A 193 22.06 -5.30 -1.20
N GLN A 194 22.56 -4.68 -2.28
CA GLN A 194 22.87 -5.39 -3.54
C GLN A 194 23.82 -6.60 -3.35
N PHE A 195 24.59 -6.63 -2.26
CA PHE A 195 25.34 -7.83 -1.89
C PHE A 195 24.44 -9.07 -1.76
N LEU A 196 23.21 -8.93 -1.25
CA LEU A 196 22.20 -9.99 -1.15
C LEU A 196 21.94 -10.62 -2.52
N HIS A 197 21.77 -9.79 -3.55
CA HIS A 197 21.43 -10.22 -4.90
C HIS A 197 22.63 -10.63 -5.77
N ARG A 198 23.84 -10.71 -5.23
CA ARG A 198 25.06 -10.99 -6.00
C ARG A 198 25.01 -12.27 -6.84
N GLY A 199 24.26 -13.28 -6.41
CA GLY A 199 24.04 -14.53 -7.15
C GLY A 199 23.03 -14.41 -8.31
N VAL A 200 22.31 -13.30 -8.37
CA VAL A 200 21.20 -13.03 -9.30
C VAL A 200 21.58 -11.92 -10.29
N VAL A 201 22.03 -10.77 -9.77
CA VAL A 201 22.37 -9.57 -10.57
C VAL A 201 23.88 -9.40 -10.82
N GLY A 202 24.73 -10.20 -10.15
CA GLY A 202 26.18 -10.02 -10.16
C GLY A 202 26.64 -8.98 -9.11
N ARG A 203 27.91 -8.57 -9.12
CA ARG A 203 28.39 -7.51 -8.22
C ARG A 203 28.07 -6.15 -8.84
N LEU A 204 27.23 -5.40 -8.15
CA LEU A 204 26.88 -4.02 -8.47
C LEU A 204 27.45 -3.12 -7.38
N HIS A 205 27.99 -1.97 -7.79
CA HIS A 205 28.39 -0.92 -6.87
C HIS A 205 27.43 0.27 -7.06
N PRO A 206 26.58 0.55 -6.08
CA PRO A 206 25.75 1.75 -6.07
C PRO A 206 26.58 2.94 -5.59
N GLU A 207 26.57 4.02 -6.36
CA GLU A 207 27.10 5.32 -5.97
C GLU A 207 25.93 6.30 -5.82
N LEU A 208 25.76 6.89 -4.65
CA LEU A 208 24.71 7.89 -4.42
C LEU A 208 25.11 9.20 -5.14
N LEU A 209 24.32 9.60 -6.13
CA LEU A 209 24.54 10.82 -6.90
C LEU A 209 23.97 12.04 -6.17
N ASP A 210 22.69 11.97 -5.83
CA ASP A 210 21.96 13.02 -5.12
C ASP A 210 20.77 12.43 -4.37
N PHE A 211 20.22 13.22 -3.45
CA PHE A 211 19.02 12.86 -2.72
C PHE A 211 18.21 14.09 -2.29
N ARG A 212 16.94 13.85 -1.95
CA ARG A 212 15.99 14.82 -1.43
C ARG A 212 15.16 14.20 -0.33
N THR A 213 14.97 14.95 0.74
CA THR A 213 14.08 14.57 1.84
C THR A 213 13.11 15.71 2.10
N ASP A 214 11.82 15.40 2.21
CA ASP A 214 10.76 16.29 2.65
C ASP A 214 9.91 15.60 3.73
N GLU A 215 8.89 16.29 4.26
CA GLU A 215 8.05 15.78 5.36
C GLU A 215 7.34 14.45 5.05
N ARG A 216 7.14 14.13 3.78
CA ARG A 216 6.38 12.95 3.33
C ARG A 216 7.16 12.03 2.40
N SER A 217 8.37 12.42 2.00
CA SER A 217 9.11 11.68 1.01
C SER A 217 10.63 11.73 1.15
N VAL A 218 11.26 10.65 0.70
CA VAL A 218 12.71 10.53 0.51
C VAL A 218 12.94 10.04 -0.91
N GLU A 219 13.72 10.75 -1.69
CA GLU A 219 14.13 10.39 -3.04
C GLU A 219 15.65 10.29 -3.09
N ALA A 220 16.17 9.22 -3.68
CA ALA A 220 17.60 9.01 -3.85
C ALA A 220 17.90 8.55 -5.28
N ARG A 221 18.94 9.13 -5.87
CA ARG A 221 19.43 8.79 -7.21
C ARG A 221 20.76 8.07 -7.08
N TYR A 222 20.83 6.85 -7.60
CA TYR A 222 22.02 6.02 -7.56
C TYR A 222 22.53 5.77 -8.98
N LEU A 223 23.84 5.89 -9.15
CA LEU A 223 24.54 5.36 -10.31
C LEU A 223 24.95 3.92 -10.03
N PHE A 224 24.54 3.01 -10.90
CA PHE A 224 24.94 1.61 -10.82
C PHE A 224 26.09 1.34 -11.78
N SER A 225 27.25 0.97 -11.21
CA SER A 225 28.40 0.50 -11.98
C SER A 225 28.60 -1.00 -11.77
N HIS A 226 28.93 -1.72 -12.84
CA HIS A 226 29.18 -3.16 -12.75
C HIS A 226 30.60 -3.42 -12.27
N ALA A 227 30.73 -4.12 -11.14
CA ALA A 227 32.02 -4.49 -10.54
C ALA A 227 32.44 -5.94 -10.87
N GLY A 228 31.77 -6.58 -11.83
CA GLY A 228 32.05 -7.95 -12.32
C GLY A 228 31.17 -9.07 -11.71
N GLY A 229 31.40 -10.31 -12.15
CA GLY A 229 30.71 -11.53 -11.65
C GLY A 229 29.77 -12.19 -12.67
N LYS A 230 29.48 -13.50 -12.48
CA LYS A 230 28.59 -14.26 -13.38
C LYS A 230 27.12 -13.88 -13.13
N ARG A 231 26.45 -13.34 -14.14
CA ARG A 231 25.00 -13.09 -14.15
C ARG A 231 24.23 -14.36 -14.50
N ASN A 232 23.00 -14.48 -13.99
CA ASN A 232 22.11 -15.52 -14.49
C ASN A 232 21.56 -15.13 -15.89
N ARG A 233 21.03 -16.11 -16.64
CA ARG A 233 20.54 -15.90 -18.01
C ARG A 233 19.39 -14.89 -18.12
N GLY A 234 18.62 -14.67 -17.04
CA GLY A 234 17.53 -13.68 -17.02
C GLY A 234 18.05 -12.24 -16.89
N ALA A 235 19.01 -12.01 -15.99
CA ALA A 235 19.71 -10.74 -15.85
C ALA A 235 20.53 -10.40 -17.11
N SER A 236 21.10 -11.41 -17.78
CA SER A 236 21.80 -11.22 -19.07
C SER A 236 20.88 -10.77 -20.20
N LEU A 237 19.57 -11.08 -20.12
CA LEU A 237 18.60 -10.70 -21.15
C LEU A 237 18.12 -9.26 -20.96
N LEU A 238 17.89 -8.85 -19.70
CA LEU A 238 17.69 -7.44 -19.34
C LEU A 238 18.91 -6.60 -19.79
N ALA A 239 20.12 -7.12 -19.57
CA ALA A 239 21.37 -6.51 -20.04
C ALA A 239 21.46 -6.39 -21.56
N SER A 240 21.03 -7.41 -22.32
CA SER A 240 21.01 -7.35 -23.79
C SER A 240 19.93 -6.43 -24.37
N GLU A 241 18.92 -6.08 -23.58
CA GLU A 241 17.91 -5.06 -23.92
C GLU A 241 18.29 -3.65 -23.40
N GLY A 242 19.51 -3.48 -22.88
CA GLY A 242 20.05 -2.19 -22.44
C GLY A 242 19.90 -1.88 -20.95
N ILE A 243 19.42 -2.83 -20.13
CA ILE A 243 19.28 -2.70 -18.67
C ILE A 243 20.40 -3.49 -17.98
N GLY A 244 21.41 -2.78 -17.48
CA GLY A 244 22.55 -3.37 -16.80
C GLY A 244 23.48 -4.09 -17.77
N GLY A 245 23.92 -3.46 -18.85
CA GLY A 245 25.04 -3.94 -19.68
C GLY A 245 26.34 -4.09 -18.86
N SER A 246 27.41 -4.69 -19.40
CA SER A 246 28.69 -4.75 -18.66
C SER A 246 29.41 -3.40 -18.61
N GLU A 247 28.98 -2.44 -19.43
CA GLU A 247 29.54 -1.08 -19.52
C GLU A 247 28.51 0.04 -19.24
N SER A 248 27.23 -0.27 -19.01
CA SER A 248 26.21 0.78 -18.87
C SER A 248 26.19 1.39 -17.48
N ARG A 249 26.19 2.72 -17.43
CA ARG A 249 25.96 3.51 -16.21
C ARG A 249 24.49 3.82 -16.05
N ASP A 250 23.76 2.90 -15.44
CA ASP A 250 22.32 3.07 -15.25
C ASP A 250 22.04 3.94 -14.02
N VAL A 251 21.14 4.91 -14.16
CA VAL A 251 20.68 5.74 -13.04
C VAL A 251 19.38 5.17 -12.51
N MET A 252 19.35 4.84 -11.23
CA MET A 252 18.17 4.38 -10.53
C MET A 252 17.68 5.47 -9.58
N THR A 253 16.45 5.92 -9.74
CA THR A 253 15.78 6.83 -8.82
C THR A 253 14.80 6.04 -7.98
N ILE A 254 15.02 5.98 -6.67
CA ILE A 254 14.07 5.38 -5.72
C ILE A 254 13.43 6.49 -4.91
N ARG A 255 12.12 6.48 -4.80
CA ARG A 255 11.37 7.44 -4.01
C ARG A 255 10.43 6.71 -3.06
N THR A 256 10.56 7.00 -1.78
CA THR A 256 9.54 6.73 -0.77
C THR A 256 8.66 7.94 -0.67
N SER A 257 7.40 7.85 -1.04
CA SER A 257 6.39 8.90 -0.83
C SER A 257 5.25 8.27 -0.04
N TYR A 258 5.14 8.58 1.25
CA TYR A 258 4.24 7.86 2.14
C TYR A 258 2.81 7.77 1.58
N PRO A 259 2.18 6.58 1.51
CA PRO A 259 2.64 5.27 2.01
C PRO A 259 3.24 4.35 0.93
N TYR A 260 3.62 4.88 -0.23
CA TYR A 260 4.08 4.12 -1.40
C TYR A 260 5.59 4.26 -1.64
N GLN A 261 6.12 3.40 -2.50
CA GLN A 261 7.43 3.58 -3.10
C GLN A 261 7.40 3.45 -4.61
N THR A 262 8.32 4.15 -5.27
CA THR A 262 8.60 4.01 -6.68
C THR A 262 10.08 3.79 -6.93
N LEU A 263 10.41 3.06 -7.99
CA LEU A 263 11.77 2.88 -8.49
C LEU A 263 11.74 3.03 -10.01
N ASP A 264 12.46 4.00 -10.53
CA ASP A 264 12.66 4.22 -11.96
C ASP A 264 14.14 3.94 -12.31
N LEU A 265 14.38 3.09 -13.31
CA LEU A 265 15.73 2.81 -13.81
C LEU A 265 15.85 3.35 -15.24
N VAL A 266 16.75 4.32 -15.41
CA VAL A 266 17.04 5.01 -16.65
C VAL A 266 18.42 4.56 -17.15
N PRO A 267 18.50 3.83 -18.28
CA PRO A 267 19.77 3.51 -18.91
C PRO A 267 20.53 4.77 -19.34
N GLU A 268 21.87 4.71 -19.34
CA GLU A 268 22.78 5.85 -19.62
C GLU A 268 22.41 6.68 -20.86
N ASN A 269 21.95 6.03 -21.93
CA ASN A 269 21.64 6.65 -23.22
C ASN A 269 20.13 6.76 -23.49
N ALA A 270 19.30 6.74 -22.44
CA ALA A 270 17.86 6.83 -22.55
C ALA A 270 17.32 8.09 -21.84
N GLU A 271 16.37 8.76 -22.47
CA GLU A 271 15.67 9.91 -21.86
C GLU A 271 14.59 9.47 -20.86
N ARG A 272 14.29 8.17 -20.78
CA ARG A 272 13.13 7.64 -20.06
C ARG A 272 13.46 6.33 -19.36
N PRO A 273 12.74 6.00 -18.27
CA PRO A 273 12.95 4.75 -17.56
C PRO A 273 12.55 3.55 -18.41
N ALA A 274 13.47 2.60 -18.56
CA ALA A 274 13.18 1.30 -19.19
C ALA A 274 12.44 0.36 -18.22
N PHE A 275 12.57 0.63 -16.92
CA PHE A 275 11.94 -0.11 -15.84
C PHE A 275 11.36 0.89 -14.84
N ARG A 276 10.10 0.68 -14.46
CA ARG A 276 9.40 1.46 -13.44
C ARG A 276 8.68 0.52 -12.49
N LEU A 277 8.89 0.65 -11.20
CA LEU A 277 8.17 -0.09 -10.17
C LEU A 277 7.38 0.91 -9.33
N TRP A 278 6.11 0.59 -9.09
CA TRP A 278 5.35 1.17 -7.98
C TRP A 278 4.99 0.05 -7.00
N VAL A 279 5.06 0.32 -5.71
CA VAL A 279 4.76 -0.67 -4.68
C VAL A 279 4.10 -0.05 -3.46
N ALA A 280 3.19 -0.81 -2.85
CA ALA A 280 2.54 -0.50 -1.57
C ALA A 280 2.65 -1.71 -0.62
N TYR A 281 2.86 -1.44 0.66
CA TYR A 281 2.97 -2.44 1.72
C TYR A 281 1.82 -2.26 2.71
N VAL A 282 0.90 -3.20 2.73
CA VAL A 282 -0.40 -3.03 3.39
C VAL A 282 -0.50 -3.98 4.57
N PRO A 283 -0.52 -3.51 5.83
CA PRO A 283 -0.61 -4.40 6.99
C PRO A 283 -1.92 -5.20 6.96
N GLU A 284 -1.86 -6.50 7.24
CA GLU A 284 -3.02 -7.39 7.27
C GLU A 284 -3.53 -7.61 8.70
N ASP A 285 -2.63 -7.71 9.70
CA ASP A 285 -2.94 -8.01 11.09
C ASP A 285 -2.88 -6.78 12.01
N ALA A 286 -3.49 -6.89 13.20
CA ALA A 286 -3.62 -5.78 14.15
C ALA A 286 -2.25 -5.35 14.72
N GLU A 287 -1.36 -6.31 14.90
CA GLU A 287 0.02 -6.09 15.31
C GLU A 287 0.92 -5.54 14.20
N GLN A 288 0.42 -5.50 12.95
CA GLN A 288 1.17 -5.15 11.75
C GLN A 288 2.48 -5.92 11.61
N ARG A 289 2.50 -7.21 11.94
CA ARG A 289 3.64 -8.12 11.75
C ARG A 289 3.58 -8.87 10.43
N ARG A 290 2.52 -8.65 9.66
CA ARG A 290 2.29 -9.24 8.36
C ARG A 290 1.76 -8.17 7.42
N CYS A 291 2.46 -7.92 6.33
CA CYS A 291 2.02 -7.01 5.28
C CYS A 291 1.81 -7.73 3.95
N HIS A 292 0.86 -7.23 3.16
CA HIS A 292 0.65 -7.60 1.78
C HIS A 292 1.33 -6.57 0.87
N THR A 293 2.28 -7.04 0.06
CA THR A 293 2.95 -6.24 -0.95
C THR A 293 2.16 -6.29 -2.26
N PHE A 294 1.71 -5.13 -2.72
CA PHE A 294 1.14 -4.95 -4.06
C PHE A 294 2.15 -4.18 -4.91
N GLY A 295 2.60 -4.78 -6.01
CA GLY A 295 3.61 -4.19 -6.90
C GLY A 295 3.15 -4.12 -8.35
N LEU A 296 3.45 -3.03 -9.03
CA LEU A 296 3.23 -2.82 -10.45
C LEU A 296 4.58 -2.54 -11.10
N LEU A 297 5.16 -3.55 -11.73
CA LEU A 297 6.39 -3.42 -12.49
C LEU A 297 6.09 -3.21 -13.96
N MET A 298 6.48 -2.07 -14.49
CA MET A 298 6.28 -1.66 -15.88
C MET A 298 7.61 -1.66 -16.60
N ILE A 299 7.72 -2.52 -17.61
CA ILE A 299 8.93 -2.67 -18.42
C ILE A 299 8.65 -2.11 -19.81
N GLU A 300 9.51 -1.24 -20.29
CA GLU A 300 9.41 -0.67 -21.62
C GLU A 300 9.48 -1.77 -22.69
N LYS A 301 8.61 -1.68 -23.71
CA LYS A 301 8.62 -2.61 -24.83
C LYS A 301 9.82 -2.30 -25.73
N PRO A 302 10.66 -3.29 -26.06
CA PRO A 302 11.78 -3.10 -26.96
C PRO A 302 11.28 -2.79 -28.37
N ARG A 303 12.15 -2.21 -29.20
CA ARG A 303 11.85 -1.88 -30.60
C ARG A 303 11.52 -3.11 -31.45
N ILE A 304 12.02 -4.28 -31.07
CA ILE A 304 11.78 -5.54 -31.78
C ILE A 304 10.43 -6.13 -31.30
N PRO A 305 9.42 -6.22 -32.18
CA PRO A 305 8.14 -6.81 -31.81
C PRO A 305 8.31 -8.26 -31.33
N GLY A 306 7.63 -8.63 -30.24
CA GLY A 306 7.65 -9.99 -29.72
C GLY A 306 8.86 -10.36 -28.84
N ALA A 307 9.96 -9.60 -28.86
CA ALA A 307 11.15 -9.90 -28.04
C ALA A 307 10.81 -9.97 -26.54
N LEU A 308 10.05 -9.00 -26.03
CA LEU A 308 9.60 -8.99 -24.64
C LEU A 308 8.66 -10.16 -24.29
N HIS A 309 7.92 -10.70 -25.26
CA HIS A 309 7.08 -11.88 -25.02
C HIS A 309 7.93 -13.12 -24.80
N LEU A 310 9.01 -13.29 -25.57
CA LEU A 310 9.97 -14.38 -25.41
C LEU A 310 10.77 -14.23 -24.11
N ALA A 311 11.15 -13.01 -23.74
CA ALA A 311 11.86 -12.69 -22.50
C ALA A 311 11.00 -12.83 -21.23
N TRP A 312 9.68 -12.68 -21.34
CA TRP A 312 8.76 -12.55 -20.21
C TRP A 312 8.89 -13.65 -19.13
N PRO A 313 8.98 -14.95 -19.47
CA PRO A 313 9.11 -16.01 -18.46
C PRO A 313 10.43 -15.92 -17.69
N LEU A 314 11.51 -15.46 -18.33
CA LEU A 314 12.82 -15.28 -17.71
C LEU A 314 12.83 -14.06 -16.80
N ILE A 315 12.28 -12.94 -17.26
CA ILE A 315 12.11 -11.72 -16.45
C ILE A 315 11.30 -12.05 -15.20
N ARG A 316 10.18 -12.77 -15.34
CA ARG A 316 9.35 -13.17 -14.19
C ARG A 316 10.11 -14.06 -13.22
N ARG A 317 10.90 -15.02 -13.69
CA ARG A 317 11.71 -15.88 -12.81
C ARG A 317 12.78 -15.07 -12.08
N PHE A 318 13.40 -14.10 -12.76
CA PHE A 318 14.38 -13.20 -12.19
C PHE A 318 13.76 -12.37 -11.06
N THR A 319 12.63 -11.72 -11.31
CA THR A 319 11.99 -10.83 -10.33
C THR A 319 11.45 -11.59 -9.12
N GLU A 320 10.88 -12.79 -9.31
CA GLU A 320 10.46 -13.64 -8.18
C GLU A 320 11.64 -14.09 -7.31
N ARG A 321 12.84 -14.26 -7.90
CA ARG A 321 14.03 -14.63 -7.14
C ARG A 321 14.56 -13.45 -6.31
N VAL A 322 14.64 -12.25 -6.90
CA VAL A 322 15.02 -11.02 -6.18
C VAL A 322 14.08 -10.82 -4.99
N PHE A 323 12.77 -10.83 -5.23
CA PHE A 323 11.78 -10.70 -4.17
C PHE A 323 11.87 -11.80 -3.09
N ALA A 324 12.23 -13.03 -3.45
CA ALA A 324 12.40 -14.10 -2.47
C ALA A 324 13.61 -13.88 -1.55
N GLU A 325 14.68 -13.28 -2.05
CA GLU A 325 15.85 -12.89 -1.26
C GLU A 325 15.51 -11.73 -0.33
N ASP A 326 14.83 -10.69 -0.83
CA ASP A 326 14.35 -9.56 -0.02
C ASP A 326 13.43 -10.03 1.11
N ARG A 327 12.44 -10.87 0.76
CA ARG A 327 11.50 -11.45 1.72
C ARG A 327 12.24 -12.22 2.81
N MET A 328 13.28 -12.97 2.45
CA MET A 328 14.06 -13.72 3.43
C MET A 328 14.75 -12.78 4.43
N ALA A 329 15.36 -11.70 3.94
CA ALA A 329 16.07 -10.73 4.77
C ALA A 329 15.12 -10.00 5.75
N VAL A 330 14.05 -9.39 5.23
CA VAL A 330 13.10 -8.62 6.07
C VAL A 330 12.32 -9.50 7.05
N GLU A 331 11.98 -10.75 6.69
CA GLU A 331 11.35 -11.67 7.63
C GLU A 331 12.35 -12.12 8.72
N ALA A 332 13.65 -12.17 8.41
CA ALA A 332 14.68 -12.45 9.42
C ALA A 332 14.86 -11.26 10.37
N GLU A 333 14.85 -10.04 9.86
CA GLU A 333 14.91 -8.82 10.67
C GLU A 333 13.68 -8.69 11.57
N GLN A 334 12.48 -9.01 11.07
CA GLN A 334 11.27 -9.08 11.90
C GLN A 334 11.42 -10.08 13.04
N ARG A 335 11.94 -11.29 12.77
CA ARG A 335 12.16 -12.30 13.83
C ARG A 335 13.15 -11.80 14.89
N ALA A 336 14.22 -11.13 14.47
CA ALA A 336 15.19 -10.56 15.39
C ALA A 336 14.54 -9.49 16.29
N TRP A 337 13.73 -8.59 15.72
CA TRP A 337 12.97 -7.61 16.49
C TRP A 337 11.96 -8.28 17.45
N ASP A 338 11.27 -9.33 17.01
CA ASP A 338 10.33 -10.09 17.83
C ASP A 338 11.01 -10.74 19.05
N GLU A 339 12.21 -11.30 18.86
CA GLU A 339 13.02 -11.92 19.92
C GLU A 339 13.58 -10.89 20.90
N GLN A 340 13.93 -9.70 20.41
CA GLN A 340 14.53 -8.63 21.20
C GLN A 340 13.48 -7.77 21.94
N GLY A 341 12.28 -7.66 21.38
CA GLY A 341 11.18 -6.85 21.91
C GLY A 341 11.28 -5.34 21.60
N GLU A 342 12.34 -4.91 20.93
CA GLU A 342 12.65 -3.51 20.61
C GLU A 342 13.57 -3.42 19.38
N ASP A 343 13.59 -2.25 18.72
CA ASP A 343 14.57 -1.98 17.66
C ASP A 343 15.97 -1.73 18.25
N ARG A 344 16.86 -2.71 18.10
CA ARG A 344 18.28 -2.61 18.47
C ARG A 344 19.19 -2.34 17.27
N ASN A 345 18.64 -2.05 16.10
CA ASN A 345 19.42 -1.77 14.91
C ASN A 345 20.31 -0.53 15.10
N ARG A 346 21.53 -0.60 14.59
CA ARG A 346 22.48 0.51 14.52
C ARG A 346 22.59 0.98 13.08
N GLU A 347 21.49 1.50 12.55
CA GLU A 347 21.47 2.05 11.20
C GLU A 347 22.35 3.30 11.14
N VAL A 348 23.26 3.33 10.17
CA VAL A 348 24.24 4.41 9.98
C VAL A 348 24.03 5.13 8.65
N PHE A 349 23.29 4.54 7.72
CA PHE A 349 23.03 5.13 6.43
C PHE A 349 21.94 6.21 6.57
N SER A 350 22.35 7.47 6.38
CA SER A 350 21.50 8.63 6.62
C SER A 350 20.18 8.62 5.86
N LEU A 351 20.18 8.11 4.62
CA LEU A 351 18.96 8.01 3.83
C LEU A 351 17.93 7.05 4.43
N ILE A 352 18.38 5.97 5.07
CA ILE A 352 17.48 5.05 5.76
C ILE A 352 16.97 5.67 7.04
N LEU A 353 17.79 6.45 7.76
CA LEU A 353 17.33 7.23 8.90
C LEU A 353 16.25 8.24 8.50
N ASP A 354 16.38 8.91 7.35
CA ASP A 354 15.37 9.81 6.81
C ASP A 354 14.09 9.07 6.41
N VAL A 355 14.19 7.89 5.78
CA VAL A 355 13.03 7.03 5.49
C VAL A 355 12.30 6.66 6.78
N ARG A 356 13.04 6.20 7.79
CA ARG A 356 12.48 5.86 9.09
C ARG A 356 11.72 7.04 9.68
N GLU A 357 12.25 8.26 9.56
CA GLU A 357 11.60 9.46 10.06
C GLU A 357 10.32 9.82 9.31
N VAL A 358 10.32 9.77 7.97
CA VAL A 358 9.10 9.95 7.17
C VAL A 358 8.03 8.94 7.58
N LEU A 359 8.40 7.67 7.80
CA LEU A 359 7.45 6.64 8.23
C LEU A 359 6.93 6.86 9.66
N ARG A 360 7.78 7.32 10.60
CA ARG A 360 7.37 7.66 11.97
C ARG A 360 6.37 8.81 11.99
N THR A 361 6.70 9.89 11.30
CA THR A 361 5.92 11.14 11.33
C THR A 361 4.58 11.02 10.59
N ASN A 362 4.49 10.18 9.55
CA ASN A 362 3.25 10.01 8.79
C ASN A 362 2.40 8.80 9.23
N GLY A 363 2.96 7.89 10.04
CA GLY A 363 2.25 6.76 10.60
C GLY A 363 1.41 7.09 11.83
N VAL A 364 0.78 6.07 12.41
CA VAL A 364 -0.06 6.19 13.62
C VAL A 364 0.33 5.12 14.65
N PRO A 365 0.17 5.35 15.96
CA PRO A 365 0.48 4.31 16.95
C PRO A 365 -0.29 3.01 16.69
N ILE A 366 0.38 1.85 16.76
CA ILE A 366 -0.30 0.55 16.72
C ILE A 366 -1.12 0.42 18.01
N ARG A 367 -2.44 0.29 17.89
CA ARG A 367 -3.31 0.10 19.05
C ARG A 367 -3.19 -1.34 19.57
N PRO A 368 -2.90 -1.56 20.85
CA PRO A 368 -2.89 -2.90 21.41
C PRO A 368 -4.29 -3.53 21.35
N ARG A 369 -4.37 -4.85 21.11
CA ARG A 369 -5.63 -5.60 21.09
C ARG A 369 -6.42 -5.33 22.39
N GLY A 370 -7.63 -4.78 22.26
CA GLY A 370 -8.54 -4.54 23.39
C GLY A 370 -9.06 -3.10 23.51
N ALA A 371 -8.42 -2.12 22.86
CA ALA A 371 -8.96 -0.76 22.76
C ALA A 371 -10.04 -0.71 21.67
N CYS A 372 -11.23 -1.23 21.98
CA CYS A 372 -12.41 -1.08 21.13
C CYS A 372 -12.61 0.42 20.83
N ALA A 373 -12.81 0.77 19.56
CA ALA A 373 -13.10 2.13 19.13
C ALA A 373 -14.47 2.58 19.66
N ALA A 374 -14.48 3.07 20.90
CA ALA A 374 -15.56 3.82 21.49
C ALA A 374 -15.07 5.25 21.75
N ALA A 375 -14.64 5.95 20.70
CA ALA A 375 -14.27 7.35 20.80
C ALA A 375 -14.33 8.06 19.44
N SER A 376 -15.55 8.26 18.92
CA SER A 376 -15.91 9.43 18.11
C SER A 376 -17.42 9.53 17.79
N VAL A 377 -18.31 9.15 18.71
CA VAL A 377 -19.75 9.46 18.55
C VAL A 377 -20.37 9.78 19.90
N CYS A 378 -20.17 11.01 20.37
CA CYS A 378 -20.95 11.76 21.36
C CYS A 378 -20.29 13.16 21.36
N THR A 379 -20.83 14.20 20.76
CA THR A 379 -22.04 14.91 21.21
C THR A 379 -22.66 15.69 20.06
N GLY A 380 -23.86 15.29 19.63
CA GLY A 380 -24.80 16.15 18.92
C GLY A 380 -26.08 16.13 19.73
N GLN A 381 -26.37 17.24 20.41
CA GLN A 381 -27.56 17.41 21.26
C GLN A 381 -28.83 17.07 20.48
N ASP A 382 -29.57 16.06 20.97
CA ASP A 382 -30.99 15.89 20.69
C ASP A 382 -31.74 17.11 21.24
N ARG A 383 -32.12 18.03 20.36
CA ARG A 383 -33.25 18.93 20.64
C ARG A 383 -34.52 18.11 20.40
N GLY A 384 -35.13 17.66 21.50
CA GLY A 384 -36.43 16.98 21.48
C GLY A 384 -37.53 17.86 20.86
N PRO A 385 -38.62 17.25 20.37
CA PRO A 385 -39.73 17.98 19.78
C PRO A 385 -40.52 18.72 20.86
N SER A 386 -40.82 19.99 20.61
CA SER A 386 -41.73 20.80 21.44
C SER A 386 -43.11 20.13 21.57
N PRO A 387 -43.73 20.13 22.76
CA PRO A 387 -45.08 19.63 22.91
C PRO A 387 -46.09 20.60 22.28
N MET A 388 -46.97 20.05 21.45
CA MET A 388 -48.19 20.68 21.00
C MET A 388 -49.10 20.93 22.20
N ALA A 389 -49.41 22.20 22.48
CA ALA A 389 -50.48 22.58 23.40
C ALA A 389 -51.82 22.49 22.65
N GLY A 390 -52.62 21.50 23.04
CA GLY A 390 -54.05 21.41 22.71
C GLY A 390 -54.88 22.28 23.66
N ALA A 391 -56.03 22.69 23.13
CA ALA A 391 -56.99 23.64 23.65
C ALA A 391 -57.56 23.33 25.05
N ASP A 392 -57.91 24.39 25.77
CA ASP A 392 -59.09 24.41 26.63
C ASP A 392 -59.79 25.77 26.46
N GLY A 393 -61.08 25.73 26.17
CA GLY A 393 -61.96 26.88 26.20
C GLY A 393 -62.58 27.03 27.58
N THR A 394 -62.85 28.26 28.00
CA THR A 394 -64.05 28.64 28.78
C THR A 394 -64.11 30.15 29.02
N ALA A 395 -65.33 30.67 28.82
CA ALA A 395 -65.98 31.81 29.48
C ALA A 395 -65.33 33.22 29.43
N GLY A 396 -66.09 34.15 28.82
CA GLY A 396 -65.87 35.61 28.89
C GLY A 396 -66.48 36.32 27.69
#